data_AF-A0A922LBA1-F1
#
_entry.id   AF-A0A922LBA1-F1
#
_cell.length_a   1.000
_cell.length_b   1.000
_cell.length_c   1.000
_cell.angle_alpha   90.00
_cell.angle_beta   90.00
_cell.angle_gamma   90.00
#
_symmetry.space_group_name_H-M   'P 1'
#
loop_
_entity.id
_entity.type
_entity.pdbx_description
1 polymer ?
#
loop_
_entity_poly.entity_id
_entity_poly.type
_entity_poly.pdbx_seq_one_letter_code
_entity_poly.pdbx_strand_id
1 'polypeptide(L)'
;MGLQKLLTNFICFLITFIYSVSGQSFDNSQEFANPSSLNELYKIEGKVYNVDGSGPSEQFLVGTKVIVNYGQYYGFLKSDGSFEITNIPPGSYVVEVSNADYFYDSIRVDVNSRGKIRARKTNYIQTTEVIQLLYPLKFKSKAPFKYFQIRESWKITDFIFNPMVLMMVLPLLFIMIAPKIINPQDLETQRELQNLQGSELPEISEVMANMFGKKPLSQQQQQQQQLKIGNKQKKKQ
;
A
#
# COMPACT_ATOMS: atom_id res chain seq x y z
N MET A 1 16.86 70.61 -7.86
CA MET A 1 15.77 70.02 -7.06
C MET A 1 14.65 69.34 -7.87
N GLY A 2 14.53 69.57 -9.19
CA GLY A 2 13.45 68.96 -10.01
C GLY A 2 13.71 67.51 -10.46
N LEU A 3 14.96 67.15 -10.75
CA LEU A 3 15.29 65.84 -11.35
C LEU A 3 15.07 64.66 -10.38
N GLN A 4 15.37 64.82 -9.09
CA GLN A 4 15.12 63.77 -8.10
C GLN A 4 13.63 63.55 -7.85
N LYS A 5 12.80 64.61 -7.82
CA LYS A 5 11.34 64.47 -7.69
C LYS A 5 10.72 63.73 -8.87
N LEU A 6 11.25 63.96 -10.08
CA LEU A 6 10.80 63.26 -11.29
C LEU A 6 11.15 61.76 -11.21
N LEU A 7 12.35 61.43 -10.73
CA LEU A 7 12.82 60.06 -10.58
C LEU A 7 12.02 59.30 -9.51
N THR A 8 11.72 59.94 -8.37
CA THR A 8 10.88 59.35 -7.32
C THR A 8 9.45 59.10 -7.83
N ASN A 9 8.85 60.06 -8.53
CA ASN A 9 7.50 59.89 -9.09
C ASN A 9 7.45 58.79 -10.16
N PHE A 10 8.49 58.66 -10.98
CA PHE A 10 8.60 57.60 -11.99
C PHE A 10 8.77 56.21 -11.36
N ILE A 11 9.56 56.10 -10.29
CA ILE A 11 9.70 54.85 -9.52
C ILE A 11 8.38 54.46 -8.86
N CYS A 12 7.65 55.41 -8.24
CA CYS A 12 6.34 55.15 -7.67
C CYS A 12 5.30 54.73 -8.71
N PHE A 13 5.37 55.29 -9.92
CA PHE A 13 4.51 54.89 -11.03
C PHE A 13 4.85 53.47 -11.51
N LEU A 14 6.13 53.11 -11.64
CA LEU A 14 6.55 51.75 -12.00
C LEU A 14 6.12 50.71 -10.97
N ILE A 15 6.23 51.02 -9.67
CA ILE A 15 5.78 50.11 -8.60
C ILE A 15 4.26 49.93 -8.68
N THR A 16 3.49 51.01 -8.79
CA THR A 16 2.02 50.94 -8.93
C THR A 16 1.59 50.22 -10.21
N PHE A 17 2.32 50.42 -11.31
CA PHE A 17 2.06 49.77 -12.59
C PHE A 17 2.38 48.26 -12.55
N ILE A 18 3.46 47.86 -11.89
CA ILE A 18 3.79 46.45 -11.64
C ILE A 18 2.69 45.80 -10.81
N TYR A 19 2.23 46.44 -9.72
CA TYR A 19 1.11 45.93 -8.92
C TYR A 19 -0.22 45.83 -9.69
N SER A 20 -0.43 46.67 -10.72
CA SER A 20 -1.62 46.62 -11.57
C SER A 20 -1.55 45.55 -12.67
N VAL A 21 -0.35 45.22 -13.16
CA VAL A 21 -0.14 44.21 -14.22
C VAL A 21 -0.05 42.79 -13.64
N SER A 22 0.55 42.62 -12.45
CA SER A 22 0.45 41.36 -11.71
C SER A 22 -0.86 41.31 -10.93
N GLY A 23 -1.97 41.16 -11.65
CA GLY A 23 -3.25 40.77 -11.06
C GLY A 23 -3.15 39.38 -10.46
N GLN A 24 -2.61 39.29 -9.23
CA GLN A 24 -3.02 38.23 -8.33
C GLN A 24 -4.31 38.70 -7.67
N SER A 25 -5.41 38.09 -8.09
CA SER A 25 -6.69 38.12 -7.40
C SER A 25 -6.50 37.44 -6.03
N PHE A 26 -5.95 38.17 -5.06
CA PHE A 26 -6.18 37.87 -3.65
C PHE A 26 -7.59 38.34 -3.34
N ASP A 27 -8.54 37.46 -3.59
CA ASP A 27 -9.93 37.62 -3.20
C ASP A 27 -10.03 37.47 -1.67
N ASN A 28 -9.62 38.53 -0.97
CA ASN A 28 -9.93 38.77 0.44
C ASN A 28 -11.09 39.75 0.50
N SER A 29 -12.22 39.34 -0.08
CA SER A 29 -13.51 39.80 0.38
C SER A 29 -13.70 39.26 1.80
N GLN A 30 -13.30 40.05 2.80
CA GLN A 30 -13.87 39.94 4.14
C GLN A 30 -15.36 40.31 3.99
N GLU A 31 -16.17 39.31 3.64
CA GLU A 31 -17.60 39.37 3.91
C GLU A 31 -17.74 39.63 5.40
N PHE A 32 -18.29 40.80 5.73
CA PHE A 32 -18.72 41.14 7.07
C PHE A 32 -19.66 40.03 7.54
N ALA A 33 -19.15 39.20 8.45
CA ALA A 33 -19.92 38.18 9.11
C ALA A 33 -21.11 38.87 9.79
N ASN A 34 -22.31 38.63 9.26
CA ASN A 34 -23.53 38.93 9.99
C ASN A 34 -23.47 38.17 11.33
N PRO A 35 -23.69 38.83 12.48
CA PRO A 35 -23.68 38.18 13.79
C PRO A 35 -24.98 37.38 14.03
N SER A 36 -25.33 36.52 13.09
CA SER A 36 -26.45 35.56 13.15
C SER A 36 -25.94 34.11 13.11
N SER A 37 -24.72 33.87 13.62
CA SER A 37 -23.94 32.65 13.48
C SER A 37 -24.20 31.59 14.55
N LEU A 38 -25.46 31.38 14.94
CA LEU A 38 -25.77 30.32 15.91
C LEU A 38 -26.10 28.97 15.27
N ASN A 39 -26.36 28.87 13.97
CA ASN A 39 -26.57 27.58 13.27
C ASN A 39 -26.37 27.69 11.74
N GLU A 40 -25.21 28.11 11.26
CA GLU A 40 -24.91 27.97 9.83
C GLU A 40 -24.71 26.50 9.49
N LEU A 41 -25.64 25.95 8.73
CA LEU A 41 -25.62 24.60 8.21
C LEU A 41 -25.02 24.62 6.82
N TYR A 42 -24.08 23.71 6.58
CA TYR A 42 -23.38 23.58 5.31
C TYR A 42 -23.84 22.34 4.56
N LYS A 43 -23.45 22.27 3.28
CA LYS A 43 -23.68 21.13 2.41
C LYS A 43 -22.38 20.51 1.94
N ILE A 44 -22.35 19.19 1.82
CA ILE A 44 -21.25 18.42 1.22
C ILE A 44 -21.73 17.83 -0.10
N GLU A 45 -20.98 18.10 -1.16
CA GLU A 45 -21.27 17.67 -2.51
C GLU A 45 -20.17 16.76 -3.05
N GLY A 46 -20.57 15.84 -3.92
CA GLY A 46 -19.63 15.01 -4.65
C GLY A 46 -20.28 14.20 -5.74
N LYS A 47 -19.45 13.39 -6.39
CA LYS A 47 -19.84 12.47 -7.45
C LYS A 47 -19.19 11.11 -7.24
N VAL A 48 -20.00 10.07 -7.36
CA VAL A 48 -19.55 8.69 -7.33
C VAL A 48 -19.45 8.19 -8.76
N TYR A 49 -18.28 7.67 -9.12
CA TYR A 49 -18.05 7.08 -10.43
C TYR A 49 -18.20 5.57 -10.37
N ASN A 50 -18.80 5.01 -11.42
CA ASN A 50 -18.84 3.58 -11.65
C ASN A 50 -17.46 3.07 -12.12
N VAL A 51 -17.18 1.77 -11.96
CA VAL A 51 -15.92 1.12 -12.35
C VAL A 51 -15.64 1.28 -13.85
N ASP A 52 -16.67 1.12 -14.67
CA ASP A 52 -16.52 1.04 -16.13
C ASP A 52 -16.49 2.41 -16.81
N GLY A 53 -16.59 3.51 -16.04
CA GLY A 53 -16.73 4.87 -16.58
C GLY A 53 -18.04 5.11 -17.36
N SER A 54 -18.89 4.08 -17.49
CA SER A 54 -20.25 4.18 -17.98
C SER A 54 -21.14 4.96 -17.00
N GLY A 55 -22.26 5.48 -17.51
CA GLY A 55 -23.25 6.14 -16.67
C GLY A 55 -23.72 5.22 -15.53
N PRO A 56 -24.14 5.79 -14.39
CA PRO A 56 -24.62 4.99 -13.27
C PRO A 56 -25.87 4.20 -13.68
N SER A 57 -25.87 2.89 -13.47
CA SER A 57 -27.04 2.04 -13.70
C SER A 57 -28.08 2.26 -12.59
N GLU A 58 -29.35 1.99 -12.86
CA GLU A 58 -30.42 2.14 -11.85
C GLU A 58 -30.16 1.28 -10.60
N GLN A 59 -29.71 0.04 -10.80
CA GLN A 59 -29.34 -0.86 -9.70
C GLN A 59 -28.20 -0.28 -8.85
N PHE A 60 -27.21 0.34 -9.50
CA PHE A 60 -26.12 1.01 -8.80
C PHE A 60 -26.62 2.20 -7.98
N LEU A 61 -27.53 3.02 -8.53
CA LEU A 61 -28.09 4.18 -7.82
C LEU A 61 -28.89 3.75 -6.58
N VAL A 62 -29.70 2.70 -6.70
CA VAL A 62 -30.53 2.19 -5.58
C VAL A 62 -29.67 1.48 -4.53
N GLY A 63 -28.66 0.71 -4.96
CA GLY A 63 -27.78 -0.03 -4.06
C GLY A 63 -26.69 0.81 -3.38
N THR A 64 -26.46 2.05 -3.85
CA THR A 64 -25.42 2.92 -3.31
C THR A 64 -26.00 3.98 -2.39
N LYS A 65 -25.45 4.09 -1.19
CA LYS A 65 -25.78 5.13 -0.21
C LYS A 65 -24.53 5.85 0.24
N VAL A 66 -24.58 7.17 0.34
CA VAL A 66 -23.50 7.96 0.91
C VAL A 66 -23.78 8.16 2.39
N ILE A 67 -22.82 7.80 3.23
CA ILE A 67 -22.92 7.81 4.68
C ILE A 67 -21.86 8.78 5.23
N VAL A 68 -22.24 9.60 6.20
CA VAL A 68 -21.36 10.55 6.86
C VAL A 68 -21.31 10.23 8.34
N ASN A 69 -20.10 10.14 8.88
CA ASN A 69 -19.82 9.89 10.29
C ASN A 69 -20.64 8.70 10.86
N TYR A 70 -20.41 7.51 10.29
CA TYR A 70 -21.02 6.25 10.73
C TYR A 70 -22.56 6.24 10.75
N GLY A 71 -23.21 7.05 9.91
CA GLY A 71 -24.68 7.07 9.79
C GLY A 71 -25.36 8.27 10.43
N GLN A 72 -24.61 9.22 10.98
CA GLN A 72 -25.19 10.46 11.52
C GLN A 72 -25.93 11.26 10.43
N TYR A 73 -25.34 11.33 9.24
CA TYR A 73 -26.02 11.86 8.05
C TYR A 73 -25.90 10.86 6.92
N TYR A 74 -26.90 10.83 6.05
CA TYR A 74 -26.88 10.01 4.86
C TYR A 74 -27.44 10.79 3.67
N GLY A 75 -26.96 10.45 2.49
CA GLY A 75 -27.40 11.01 1.22
C GLY A 75 -27.60 9.91 0.19
N PHE A 76 -28.48 10.19 -0.76
CA PHE A 76 -28.72 9.33 -1.92
C PHE A 76 -28.06 9.95 -3.15
N LEU A 77 -27.76 9.11 -4.14
CA LEU A 77 -27.25 9.57 -5.42
C LEU A 77 -28.40 10.07 -6.29
N LYS A 78 -28.13 11.13 -7.05
CA LYS A 78 -28.94 11.63 -8.15
C LYS A 78 -28.71 10.76 -9.39
N SER A 79 -29.54 10.92 -10.42
CA SER A 79 -29.48 10.14 -11.67
C SER A 79 -28.13 10.22 -12.40
N ASP A 80 -27.36 11.27 -12.20
CA ASP A 80 -26.04 11.46 -12.79
C ASP A 80 -24.89 10.87 -11.95
N GLY A 81 -25.20 10.30 -10.77
CA GLY A 81 -24.23 9.79 -9.79
C GLY A 81 -23.66 10.86 -8.86
N SER A 82 -24.15 12.10 -8.93
CA SER A 82 -23.83 13.13 -7.94
C SER A 82 -24.63 12.94 -6.65
N PHE A 83 -24.12 13.43 -5.53
CA PHE A 83 -24.84 13.45 -4.26
C PHE A 83 -24.63 14.80 -3.57
N GLU A 84 -25.59 15.16 -2.74
CA GLU A 84 -25.58 16.36 -1.93
C GLU A 84 -26.18 16.03 -0.57
N ILE A 85 -25.44 16.35 0.49
CA ILE A 85 -25.85 16.11 1.87
C ILE A 85 -25.93 17.47 2.53
N THR A 86 -27.14 17.88 2.89
CA THR A 86 -27.43 19.16 3.53
C THR A 86 -27.46 19.02 5.05
N ASN A 87 -27.57 20.15 5.74
CA ASN A 87 -27.75 20.22 7.20
C ASN A 87 -26.55 19.71 8.01
N ILE A 88 -25.34 20.00 7.54
CA ILE A 88 -24.10 19.58 8.22
C ILE A 88 -23.53 20.77 9.00
N PRO A 89 -23.40 20.70 10.33
CA PRO A 89 -22.76 21.74 11.11
C PRO A 89 -21.25 21.85 10.80
N PRO A 90 -20.56 22.93 11.21
CA PRO A 90 -19.12 23.01 11.04
C PRO A 90 -18.42 21.94 11.90
N GLY A 91 -17.48 21.22 11.30
CA GLY A 91 -16.82 20.09 11.94
C GLY A 91 -15.99 19.24 10.98
N SER A 92 -15.32 18.23 11.52
CA SER A 92 -14.63 17.19 10.75
C SER A 92 -15.51 15.96 10.63
N TYR A 93 -15.76 15.52 9.40
CA TYR A 93 -16.58 14.37 9.09
C TYR A 93 -15.82 13.37 8.24
N VAL A 94 -16.19 12.09 8.33
CA VAL A 94 -15.73 11.05 7.41
C VAL A 94 -16.90 10.69 6.51
N VAL A 95 -16.70 10.82 5.20
CA VAL A 95 -17.70 10.50 4.17
C VAL A 95 -17.31 9.19 3.52
N GLU A 96 -18.27 8.28 3.48
CA GLU A 96 -18.13 6.92 2.99
C GLU A 96 -19.22 6.63 1.97
N VAL A 97 -18.89 5.85 0.95
CA VAL A 97 -19.86 5.37 -0.03
C VAL A 97 -20.08 3.90 0.24
N SER A 98 -21.29 3.56 0.68
CA SER A 98 -21.73 2.21 0.97
C SER A 98 -22.37 1.62 -0.28
N ASN A 99 -21.78 0.54 -0.79
CA ASN A 99 -22.28 -0.26 -1.90
C ASN A 99 -21.94 -1.73 -1.61
N ALA A 100 -22.78 -2.66 -2.06
CA ALA A 100 -22.55 -4.09 -1.84
C ALA A 100 -21.51 -4.67 -2.81
N ASP A 101 -21.49 -4.23 -4.06
CA ASP A 101 -20.65 -4.85 -5.09
C ASP A 101 -19.23 -4.26 -5.13
N TYR A 102 -19.08 -2.99 -4.76
CA TYR A 102 -17.84 -2.22 -4.92
C TYR A 102 -17.36 -1.54 -3.66
N PHE A 103 -16.04 -1.56 -3.46
CA PHE A 103 -15.34 -0.89 -2.37
C PHE A 103 -14.85 0.50 -2.78
N TYR A 104 -15.16 1.50 -1.95
CA TYR A 104 -14.76 2.89 -2.11
C TYR A 104 -13.89 3.35 -0.93
N ASP A 105 -12.84 4.14 -1.22
CA ASP A 105 -12.03 4.77 -0.18
C ASP A 105 -12.85 5.83 0.56
N SER A 106 -12.75 5.87 1.89
CA SER A 106 -13.35 6.93 2.69
C SER A 106 -12.57 8.24 2.58
N ILE A 107 -13.28 9.36 2.65
CA ILE A 107 -12.71 10.71 2.53
C ILE A 107 -13.06 11.50 3.79
N ARG A 108 -12.07 12.09 4.42
CA ARG A 108 -12.25 13.02 5.53
C ARG A 108 -12.52 14.42 4.98
N VAL A 109 -13.60 15.03 5.42
CA VAL A 109 -14.04 16.37 5.03
C VAL A 109 -14.08 17.26 6.25
N ASP A 110 -13.31 18.35 6.22
CA ASP A 110 -13.30 19.36 7.26
C ASP A 110 -14.06 20.59 6.76
N VAL A 111 -15.13 20.94 7.47
CA VAL A 111 -15.98 22.10 7.20
C VAL A 111 -15.66 23.17 8.23
N ASN A 112 -15.19 24.32 7.77
CA ASN A 112 -14.96 25.49 8.63
C ASN A 112 -16.28 26.20 8.93
N SER A 113 -16.39 26.88 10.07
CA SER A 113 -17.50 27.81 10.40
C SER A 113 -17.60 29.04 9.48
N ARG A 114 -16.74 29.14 8.47
CA ARG A 114 -16.79 30.11 7.38
C ARG A 114 -17.25 29.50 6.06
N GLY A 115 -17.72 28.25 6.06
CA GLY A 115 -18.12 27.50 4.87
C GLY A 115 -16.99 26.99 3.98
N LYS A 116 -15.71 27.25 4.29
CA LYS A 116 -14.59 26.67 3.53
C LYS A 116 -14.47 25.17 3.82
N ILE A 117 -14.67 24.35 2.79
CA ILE A 117 -14.57 22.90 2.85
C ILE A 117 -13.18 22.44 2.39
N ARG A 118 -12.58 21.49 3.12
CA ARG A 118 -11.32 20.84 2.76
C ARG A 118 -11.51 19.33 2.78
N ALA A 119 -11.11 18.63 1.73
CA ALA A 119 -11.17 17.19 1.64
C ALA A 119 -9.77 16.58 1.73
N ARG A 120 -9.64 15.45 2.43
CA ARG A 120 -8.38 14.72 2.64
C ARG A 120 -8.63 13.23 2.62
N LYS A 121 -7.65 12.43 2.17
CA LYS A 121 -7.75 10.97 2.31
C LYS A 121 -7.79 10.59 3.79
N THR A 122 -8.68 9.67 4.17
CA THR A 122 -8.76 9.19 5.55
C THR A 122 -7.54 8.29 5.86
N ASN A 123 -6.74 8.69 6.86
CA ASN A 123 -5.69 7.86 7.45
C ASN A 123 -5.87 7.86 8.98
N TYR A 124 -6.03 6.68 9.58
CA TYR A 124 -6.20 6.52 11.02
C TYR A 124 -4.88 6.29 11.77
N ILE A 125 -3.81 5.91 11.07
CA ILE A 125 -2.51 5.57 11.67
C ILE A 125 -1.63 6.81 11.74
N GLN A 126 -1.52 7.55 10.63
CA GLN A 126 -0.68 8.74 10.53
C GLN A 126 -1.55 9.99 10.37
N THR A 127 -1.90 10.64 11.47
CA THR A 127 -2.76 11.85 11.45
C THR A 127 -2.10 13.08 10.84
N THR A 128 -0.76 13.08 10.77
CA THR A 128 0.04 14.18 10.20
C THR A 128 0.14 14.10 8.68
N GLU A 129 -0.09 12.92 8.09
CA GLU A 129 -0.08 12.77 6.65
C GLU A 129 -1.33 13.44 6.07
N VAL A 130 -1.11 14.49 5.28
CA VAL A 130 -2.19 15.27 4.68
C VAL A 130 -2.13 15.14 3.17
N ILE A 131 -2.85 14.15 2.65
CA ILE A 131 -3.12 14.04 1.22
C ILE A 131 -4.41 14.82 0.94
N GLN A 132 -4.27 16.02 0.40
CA GLN A 132 -5.40 16.87 0.05
C GLN A 132 -6.11 16.32 -1.20
N LEU A 133 -7.43 16.29 -1.15
CA LEU A 133 -8.29 15.93 -2.27
C LEU A 133 -9.03 17.18 -2.76
N LEU A 134 -9.33 17.19 -4.06
CA LEU A 134 -10.11 18.25 -4.67
C LEU A 134 -11.58 18.17 -4.22
N TYR A 135 -12.21 19.33 -4.09
CA TYR A 135 -13.64 19.47 -3.88
C TYR A 135 -14.29 20.00 -5.17
N PRO A 136 -15.49 19.56 -5.59
CA PRO A 136 -16.36 18.53 -4.99
C PRO A 136 -15.75 17.13 -4.94
N LEU A 137 -16.24 16.29 -4.02
CA LEU A 137 -15.67 14.97 -3.77
C LEU A 137 -15.82 14.05 -4.98
N LYS A 138 -14.79 13.27 -5.30
CA LYS A 138 -14.82 12.29 -6.40
C LYS A 138 -14.51 10.92 -5.86
N PHE A 139 -15.53 10.08 -5.74
CA PHE A 139 -15.36 8.69 -5.31
C PHE A 139 -15.14 7.80 -6.52
N LYS A 140 -13.99 7.12 -6.54
CA LYS A 140 -13.65 6.09 -7.52
C LYS A 140 -13.61 4.74 -6.81
N SER A 141 -14.22 3.73 -7.43
CA SER A 141 -14.15 2.36 -6.94
C SER A 141 -12.71 1.86 -7.03
N LYS A 142 -12.26 1.16 -6.00
CA LYS A 142 -10.92 0.54 -5.94
C LYS A 142 -10.95 -0.89 -6.45
N ALA A 143 -11.91 -1.67 -5.95
CA ALA A 143 -12.03 -3.08 -6.22
C ALA A 143 -13.47 -3.55 -5.96
N PRO A 144 -13.93 -4.61 -6.64
CA PRO A 144 -15.16 -5.28 -6.25
C PRO A 144 -15.00 -5.98 -4.90
N PHE A 145 -16.06 -6.01 -4.10
CA PHE A 145 -16.09 -6.75 -2.84
C PHE A 145 -16.04 -8.26 -3.11
N LYS A 146 -15.05 -8.93 -2.51
CA LYS A 146 -14.94 -10.39 -2.53
C LYS A 146 -15.43 -10.96 -1.21
N TYR A 147 -16.74 -11.18 -1.10
CA TYR A 147 -17.35 -11.76 0.10
C TYR A 147 -16.96 -13.22 0.32
N PHE A 148 -16.74 -13.95 -0.77
CA PHE A 148 -16.44 -15.37 -0.72
C PHE A 148 -14.95 -15.62 -0.88
N GLN A 149 -14.40 -16.40 0.04
CA GLN A 149 -13.10 -17.00 -0.14
C GLN A 149 -13.25 -18.23 -1.03
N ILE A 150 -12.43 -18.30 -2.08
CA ILE A 150 -12.40 -19.48 -2.96
C ILE A 150 -11.77 -20.61 -2.15
N ARG A 151 -12.41 -21.79 -2.14
CA ARG A 151 -11.83 -22.98 -1.51
C ARG A 151 -10.52 -23.30 -2.21
N GLU A 152 -9.48 -23.57 -1.42
CA GLU A 152 -8.22 -24.07 -1.97
C GLU A 152 -8.50 -25.34 -2.76
N SER A 153 -8.30 -25.27 -4.08
CA SER A 153 -8.43 -26.42 -4.94
C SER A 153 -7.20 -27.31 -4.77
N TRP A 154 -7.39 -28.61 -5.02
CA TRP A 154 -6.26 -29.51 -5.20
C TRP A 154 -5.44 -29.03 -6.41
N LYS A 155 -4.33 -28.36 -6.17
CA LYS A 155 -3.39 -28.00 -7.22
C LYS A 155 -2.38 -29.14 -7.36
N ILE A 156 -2.32 -29.75 -8.54
CA ILE A 156 -1.32 -30.77 -8.85
C ILE A 156 0.10 -30.21 -8.66
N THR A 157 0.30 -28.92 -8.91
CA THR A 157 1.55 -28.22 -8.62
C THR A 157 1.93 -28.31 -7.14
N ASP A 158 0.98 -28.13 -6.22
CA ASP A 158 1.24 -28.14 -4.78
C ASP A 158 1.58 -29.56 -4.30
N PHE A 159 1.10 -30.60 -5.01
CA PHE A 159 1.49 -31.99 -4.80
C PHE A 159 2.91 -32.28 -5.32
N ILE A 160 3.28 -31.81 -6.52
CA ILE A 160 4.63 -32.01 -7.10
C ILE A 160 5.69 -31.22 -6.33
N PHE A 161 5.36 -29.98 -5.92
CA PHE A 161 6.24 -29.13 -5.11
C PHE A 161 6.19 -29.48 -3.61
N ASN A 162 5.49 -30.53 -3.22
CA ASN A 162 5.57 -31.04 -1.87
C ASN A 162 6.98 -31.60 -1.62
N PRO A 163 7.72 -31.13 -0.60
CA PRO A 163 9.10 -31.56 -0.35
C PRO A 163 9.21 -33.08 -0.21
N MET A 164 8.17 -33.76 0.31
CA MET A 164 8.19 -35.22 0.44
C MET A 164 8.13 -35.94 -0.92
N VAL A 165 7.26 -35.48 -1.83
CA VAL A 165 7.12 -36.07 -3.17
C VAL A 165 8.35 -35.74 -4.02
N LEU A 166 8.84 -34.50 -3.94
CA LEU A 166 10.02 -34.05 -4.67
C LEU A 166 11.27 -34.84 -4.26
N MET A 167 11.50 -35.06 -2.96
CA MET A 167 12.63 -35.86 -2.48
C MET A 167 12.51 -37.35 -2.81
N MET A 168 11.32 -37.86 -3.11
CA MET A 168 11.15 -39.23 -3.57
C MET A 168 11.39 -39.36 -5.07
N VAL A 169 10.78 -38.49 -5.88
CA VAL A 169 10.79 -38.60 -7.35
C VAL A 169 12.11 -38.12 -7.95
N LEU A 170 12.69 -37.04 -7.43
CA LEU A 170 13.92 -36.45 -7.95
C LEU A 170 15.14 -37.42 -7.91
N PRO A 171 15.46 -38.10 -6.80
CA PRO A 171 16.55 -39.07 -6.79
C PRO A 171 16.27 -40.30 -7.65
N LEU A 172 15.02 -40.78 -7.73
CA LEU A 172 14.66 -41.90 -8.62
C LEU A 172 14.88 -41.55 -10.10
N LEU A 173 14.51 -40.33 -10.50
CA LEU A 173 14.77 -39.82 -11.85
C LEU A 173 16.27 -39.70 -12.11
N PHE A 174 17.05 -39.22 -11.14
CA PHE A 174 18.51 -39.17 -11.21
C PHE A 174 19.12 -40.56 -11.39
N ILE A 175 18.70 -41.56 -10.62
CA ILE A 175 19.19 -42.94 -10.74
C ILE A 175 18.81 -43.55 -12.09
N MET A 176 17.68 -43.17 -12.68
CA MET A 176 17.26 -43.65 -13.99
C MET A 176 18.04 -43.00 -15.15
N ILE A 177 18.44 -41.72 -14.99
CA ILE A 177 19.16 -40.97 -16.02
C ILE A 177 20.67 -41.15 -15.90
N ALA A 178 21.21 -41.25 -14.68
CA ALA A 178 22.64 -41.46 -14.39
C ALA A 178 23.29 -42.56 -15.26
N PRO A 179 22.74 -43.78 -15.40
CA PRO A 179 23.34 -44.81 -16.24
C PRO A 179 23.26 -44.51 -17.75
N LYS A 180 22.39 -43.58 -18.17
CA LYS A 180 22.29 -43.12 -19.57
C LYS A 180 23.28 -42.00 -19.91
N ILE A 181 23.73 -41.23 -18.91
CA ILE A 181 24.68 -40.14 -19.09
C ILE A 181 26.11 -40.53 -18.69
N ILE A 182 26.26 -41.42 -17.72
CA ILE A 182 27.54 -41.98 -17.30
C ILE A 182 27.67 -43.34 -17.98
N ASN A 183 28.48 -43.39 -19.04
CA ASN A 183 28.80 -44.64 -19.70
C ASN A 183 29.76 -45.44 -18.79
N PRO A 184 29.40 -46.65 -18.33
CA PRO A 184 30.25 -47.43 -17.43
C PRO A 184 31.58 -47.92 -18.05
N GLN A 185 31.80 -47.65 -19.34
CA GLN A 185 32.93 -48.14 -20.13
C GLN A 185 34.09 -47.12 -20.23
N ASP A 186 33.90 -45.86 -19.82
CA ASP A 186 34.92 -44.81 -19.96
C ASP A 186 35.85 -44.73 -18.72
N LEU A 187 37.14 -45.03 -18.94
CA LEU A 187 38.20 -45.17 -17.91
C LEU A 187 38.48 -43.86 -17.11
N GLU A 188 38.06 -42.69 -17.61
CA GLU A 188 38.18 -41.40 -16.92
C GLU A 188 37.11 -41.22 -15.83
N THR A 189 35.85 -41.58 -16.13
CA THR A 189 34.75 -41.44 -15.17
C THR A 189 34.93 -42.33 -13.94
N GLN A 190 35.52 -43.52 -14.10
CA GLN A 190 35.82 -44.42 -12.98
C GLN A 190 36.95 -43.87 -12.09
N ARG A 191 37.93 -43.15 -12.63
CA ARG A 191 38.99 -42.49 -11.83
C ARG A 191 38.46 -41.31 -11.05
N GLU A 192 37.56 -40.52 -11.63
CA GLU A 192 36.87 -39.44 -10.92
C GLU A 192 35.92 -39.98 -9.84
N LEU A 193 35.19 -41.06 -10.12
CA LEU A 193 34.32 -41.74 -9.15
C LEU A 193 35.12 -42.42 -8.03
N GLN A 194 36.29 -42.99 -8.32
CA GLN A 194 37.17 -43.61 -7.32
C GLN A 194 37.84 -42.55 -6.42
N ASN A 195 38.20 -41.39 -6.97
CA ASN A 195 38.65 -40.25 -6.18
C ASN A 195 37.53 -39.67 -5.29
N LEU A 196 36.27 -39.73 -5.75
CA LEU A 196 35.09 -39.35 -4.96
C LEU A 196 34.68 -40.41 -3.92
N GLN A 197 34.92 -41.71 -4.14
CA GLN A 197 34.59 -42.78 -3.19
C GLN A 197 35.60 -42.90 -2.03
N GLY A 198 36.84 -42.43 -2.22
CA GLY A 198 37.84 -42.36 -1.14
C GLY A 198 37.58 -41.24 -0.13
N SER A 199 36.66 -40.33 -0.45
CA SER A 199 36.16 -39.27 0.43
C SER A 199 34.72 -39.64 0.76
N GLU A 200 34.44 -39.98 2.02
CA GLU A 200 33.11 -40.41 2.51
C GLU A 200 31.96 -39.77 1.70
N LEU A 201 31.21 -40.60 0.96
CA LEU A 201 30.09 -40.12 0.14
C LEU A 201 29.21 -39.24 1.04
N PRO A 202 29.10 -37.92 0.76
CA PRO A 202 28.38 -37.04 1.66
C PRO A 202 26.93 -37.51 1.70
N GLU A 203 26.45 -37.77 2.91
CA GLU A 203 25.09 -38.25 3.11
C GLU A 203 24.15 -37.21 2.44
N ILE A 204 23.28 -37.66 1.53
CA ILE A 204 22.48 -36.76 0.67
C ILE A 204 21.64 -35.77 1.51
N SER A 205 21.36 -36.15 2.77
CA SER A 205 20.80 -35.34 3.85
C SER A 205 21.60 -34.06 4.14
N GLU A 206 22.94 -34.14 4.26
CA GLU A 206 23.82 -33.01 4.59
C GLU A 206 23.98 -32.04 3.41
N VAL A 207 24.10 -32.56 2.18
CA VAL A 207 24.21 -31.74 0.97
C VAL A 207 22.92 -30.94 0.72
N MET A 208 21.78 -31.59 0.91
CA MET A 208 20.46 -30.96 0.74
C MET A 208 20.16 -29.96 1.87
N ALA A 209 20.54 -30.27 3.11
CA ALA A 209 20.46 -29.33 4.24
C ALA A 209 21.31 -28.08 4.01
N ASN A 210 22.49 -28.22 3.39
CA ASN A 210 23.37 -27.11 3.07
C ASN A 210 22.90 -26.27 1.86
N MET A 211 22.17 -26.86 0.91
CA MET A 211 21.67 -26.16 -0.29
C MET A 211 20.31 -25.48 -0.09
N PHE A 212 19.39 -26.10 0.65
CA PHE A 212 18.03 -25.57 0.92
C PHE A 212 17.89 -24.91 2.29
N GLY A 213 18.76 -25.23 3.24
CA GLY A 213 18.82 -24.59 4.53
C GLY A 213 19.73 -23.36 4.50
N LYS A 214 19.21 -22.21 4.06
CA LYS A 214 19.77 -20.93 4.55
C LYS A 214 19.53 -20.86 6.06
N LYS A 215 20.47 -21.38 6.87
CA LYS A 215 20.59 -21.07 8.29
C LYS A 215 21.90 -20.32 8.54
N PRO A 216 21.86 -19.21 9.29
CA PRO A 216 23.03 -18.36 9.50
C PRO A 216 24.08 -19.07 10.37
N LEU A 217 25.36 -18.71 10.12
CA LEU A 217 26.52 -19.10 10.92
C LEU A 217 26.22 -19.03 12.43
N SER A 218 26.43 -20.14 13.12
CA SER A 218 27.10 -20.26 14.43
C SER A 218 26.52 -21.44 15.23
N GLN A 219 27.34 -22.47 15.48
CA GLN A 219 27.36 -23.25 16.74
C GLN A 219 28.27 -24.49 16.73
N GLN A 220 29.10 -24.72 15.71
CA GLN A 220 30.14 -25.77 15.80
C GLN A 220 31.46 -25.34 16.47
N GLN A 221 31.55 -24.11 17.02
CA GLN A 221 32.76 -23.65 17.74
C GLN A 221 32.72 -23.85 19.27
N GLN A 222 31.65 -24.36 19.88
CA GLN A 222 31.56 -24.46 21.35
C GLN A 222 31.92 -25.84 21.95
N GLN A 223 32.00 -26.92 21.18
CA GLN A 223 32.36 -28.23 21.75
C GLN A 223 33.87 -28.51 21.86
N GLN A 224 34.73 -27.73 21.18
CA GLN A 224 36.19 -27.92 21.27
C GLN A 224 36.87 -27.13 22.41
N GLN A 225 36.17 -26.21 23.10
CA GLN A 225 36.75 -25.42 24.19
C GLN A 225 36.55 -26.05 25.59
N GLN A 226 35.57 -26.94 25.78
CA GLN A 226 35.33 -27.54 27.10
C GLN A 226 36.30 -28.70 27.42
N LEU A 227 36.84 -29.39 26.42
CA LEU A 227 37.83 -30.48 26.62
C LEU A 227 39.26 -29.97 26.90
N LYS A 228 39.55 -28.68 26.75
CA LYS A 228 40.88 -28.09 27.01
C LYS A 228 41.05 -27.46 28.39
N ILE A 229 39.97 -27.28 29.16
CA ILE A 229 40.03 -26.67 30.50
C ILE A 229 40.30 -27.72 31.60
N GLY A 230 39.89 -28.98 31.43
CA GLY A 230 40.13 -30.06 32.40
C GLY A 230 41.58 -30.55 32.53
N ASN A 231 42.38 -30.42 31.47
CA ASN A 231 43.75 -30.97 31.44
C ASN A 231 44.85 -30.00 31.93
N LYS A 232 44.51 -28.77 32.30
CA LYS A 232 45.48 -27.79 32.84
C LYS A 232 45.59 -27.77 34.37
N GLN A 233 44.74 -28.49 35.11
CA GLN A 233 44.77 -28.52 36.58
C GLN A 233 45.51 -29.73 37.19
N LYS A 234 45.89 -30.75 36.40
CA LYS A 234 46.62 -31.95 36.90
C LYS A 234 48.16 -31.89 36.80
N LYS A 235 48.75 -30.73 36.50
CA LYS A 235 50.23 -30.59 36.34
C LYS A 235 50.87 -29.54 37.26
N LYS A 236 50.20 -29.18 38.36
CA LYS A 236 50.77 -28.44 39.49
C LYS A 236 50.28 -29.06 40.80
N GLN A 237 50.83 -30.22 41.13
CA GLN A 237 51.13 -30.73 42.46
C GLN A 237 52.20 -31.81 42.28
#